data_AF-A0A0G4KX00-F1
#
_entry.id   AF-A0A0G4KX00-F1
#
_cell.length_a   1.000
_cell.length_b   1.000
_cell.length_c   1.000
_cell.angle_alpha   90.00
_cell.angle_beta   90.00
_cell.angle_gamma   90.00
#
_symmetry.space_group_name_H-M   'P 1'
#
loop_
_entity.id
_entity.type
_entity.pdbx_description
1 polymer ?
#
loop_
_entity_poly.entity_id
_entity_poly.type
_entity_poly.pdbx_seq_one_letter_code
_entity_poly.pdbx_strand_id
1 'polypeptide(L)'
;MALSFQEAEGCHLIWKFISGIQSTFHGGIPASGAPVDDSLSDDLAMDMPSNVHMPTADLKNLSEIEQCMRVMNQTANGRDALAKFIMSDDYIGKLTPLVEMAEDLESLTDLHRLCNIMKTIILLNDTSIIEHAPQS
;
A
#
# COMPACT_ATOMS: atom_id res chain seq x y z
N MET A 1 -38.16 -2.34 -0.96
CA MET A 1 -37.27 -3.28 -0.25
C MET A 1 -35.85 -2.91 -0.62
N ALA A 2 -35.06 -2.43 0.33
CA ALA A 2 -33.64 -2.16 0.11
C ALA A 2 -32.86 -3.43 0.47
N LEU A 3 -32.06 -3.93 -0.47
CA LEU A 3 -31.20 -5.09 -0.26
C LEU A 3 -29.93 -4.60 0.47
N SER A 4 -29.88 -4.83 1.78
CA SER A 4 -28.68 -4.69 2.59
C SER A 4 -27.72 -5.82 2.25
N PHE A 5 -26.57 -5.48 1.66
CA PHE A 5 -25.52 -6.40 1.28
C PHE A 5 -25.01 -7.21 2.47
N GLN A 6 -24.98 -8.53 2.31
CA GLN A 6 -24.12 -9.43 3.08
C GLN A 6 -22.68 -9.21 2.61
N GLU A 7 -21.83 -8.49 3.36
CA GLU A 7 -20.37 -8.59 3.20
C GLU A 7 -19.55 -8.00 4.35
N ALA A 8 -20.08 -7.99 5.58
CA ALA A 8 -19.30 -7.58 6.76
C ALA A 8 -18.11 -8.52 7.07
N GLU A 9 -18.02 -9.69 6.43
CA GLU A 9 -16.90 -10.63 6.56
C GLU A 9 -15.65 -10.21 5.74
N GLY A 10 -15.81 -9.45 4.66
CA GLY A 10 -14.69 -9.06 3.79
C GLY A 10 -13.74 -8.07 4.47
N CYS A 11 -14.29 -7.10 5.21
CA CYS A 11 -13.50 -6.12 5.95
C CYS A 11 -12.74 -6.75 7.12
N HIS A 12 -13.31 -7.77 7.77
CA HIS A 12 -12.65 -8.47 8.88
C HIS A 12 -11.44 -9.30 8.40
N LEU A 13 -11.55 -9.91 7.22
CA LEU A 13 -10.45 -10.65 6.60
C LEU A 13 -9.29 -9.73 6.19
N ILE A 14 -9.61 -8.56 5.62
CA ILE A 14 -8.61 -7.54 5.28
C ILE A 14 -7.94 -7.00 6.55
N TRP A 15 -8.71 -6.72 7.61
CA TRP A 15 -8.17 -6.26 8.89
C TRP A 15 -7.22 -7.29 9.53
N LYS A 16 -7.57 -8.58 9.48
CA LYS A 16 -6.71 -9.67 9.98
C LYS A 16 -5.44 -9.83 9.15
N PHE A 17 -5.52 -9.67 7.83
CA PHE A 17 -4.36 -9.69 6.94
C PHE A 17 -3.39 -8.54 7.26
N ILE A 18 -3.92 -7.31 7.41
CA ILE A 18 -3.14 -6.13 7.76
C ILE A 18 -2.50 -6.28 9.16
N SER A 19 -3.27 -6.76 10.15
CA SER A 19 -2.77 -7.00 11.50
C SER A 19 -1.66 -8.07 11.54
N GLY A 20 -1.79 -9.11 10.71
CA GLY A 20 -0.78 -10.17 10.59
C GLY A 20 0.54 -9.68 10.00
N ILE A 21 0.48 -8.81 8.99
CA ILE A 21 1.66 -8.19 8.38
C ILE A 21 2.33 -7.22 9.36
N GLN A 22 1.55 -6.39 10.06
CA GLN A 22 2.09 -5.46 11.06
C GLN A 22 2.78 -6.17 12.23
N SER A 23 2.24 -7.30 12.69
CA SER A 23 2.85 -8.13 13.74
C SER A 23 4.15 -8.79 13.27
N THR A 24 4.20 -9.22 12.01
CA THR A 24 5.41 -9.82 11.42
C THR A 24 6.51 -8.76 11.18
N PHE A 25 6.14 -7.52 10.87
CA PHE A 25 7.08 -6.41 10.68
C PHE A 25 7.61 -5.80 12.00
N HIS A 26 6.85 -5.86 13.10
CA HIS A 26 7.27 -5.37 14.42
C HIS A 26 8.09 -6.39 15.24
N GLY A 27 8.40 -7.57 14.69
CA GLY A 27 9.24 -8.58 15.32
C GLY A 27 10.71 -8.15 15.38
N GLY A 28 11.05 -7.23 16.27
CA GLY A 28 12.41 -6.70 16.33
C GLY A 28 12.89 -5.94 17.56
N ILE A 29 12.12 -5.72 18.64
CA ILE A 29 12.69 -5.20 19.92
C ILE A 29 11.86 -5.70 21.13
N PRO A 30 12.44 -6.46 22.08
CA PRO A 30 11.78 -6.78 23.35
C PRO A 30 12.31 -5.87 24.47
N ALA A 31 11.44 -5.03 25.06
CA ALA A 31 11.57 -4.43 26.39
C ALA A 31 10.36 -3.49 26.60
N SER A 32 9.63 -3.41 27.71
CA SER A 32 9.58 -4.13 28.98
C SER A 32 8.47 -3.43 29.78
N GLY A 33 7.50 -4.18 30.30
CA GLY A 33 6.77 -3.92 31.55
C GLY A 33 5.91 -2.64 31.71
N ALA A 34 4.58 -2.84 31.73
CA ALA A 34 3.63 -2.42 32.79
C ALA A 34 2.31 -1.79 32.27
N PRO A 35 1.16 -2.03 32.94
CA PRO A 35 -0.17 -1.61 32.48
C PRO A 35 -0.65 -0.32 33.15
N VAL A 36 -1.27 0.59 32.39
CA VAL A 36 -2.15 1.68 32.86
C VAL A 36 -3.23 1.87 31.78
N ASP A 37 -4.46 1.43 32.00
CA ASP A 37 -5.56 2.11 32.69
C ASP A 37 -6.26 3.19 31.86
N ASP A 38 -7.58 3.15 31.99
CA ASP A 38 -8.68 3.78 31.28
C ASP A 38 -8.56 5.31 31.09
N SER A 39 -8.64 5.77 29.85
CA SER A 39 -9.09 7.14 29.53
C SER A 39 -9.61 7.19 28.10
N LEU A 40 -10.93 7.08 27.98
CA LEU A 40 -11.71 7.44 26.80
C LEU A 40 -11.37 8.89 26.38
N SER A 41 -10.51 9.04 25.38
CA SER A 41 -10.34 10.32 24.67
C SER A 41 -10.82 10.15 23.24
N ASP A 42 -11.93 10.83 22.98
CA ASP A 42 -12.55 11.19 21.72
C ASP A 42 -11.56 11.98 20.84
N ASP A 43 -10.51 11.31 20.38
CA ASP A 43 -9.49 11.84 19.45
C ASP A 43 -9.04 10.71 18.51
N LEU A 44 -10.00 9.92 18.02
CA LEU A 44 -9.75 8.93 16.97
C LEU A 44 -9.57 9.58 15.59
N ALA A 45 -8.95 10.77 15.54
CA ALA A 45 -7.98 11.04 14.51
C ALA A 45 -6.84 10.04 14.75
N MET A 46 -7.06 8.77 14.38
CA MET A 46 -6.00 7.82 14.16
C MET A 46 -5.10 8.50 13.15
N ASP A 47 -4.06 9.13 13.67
CA ASP A 47 -2.88 9.62 12.98
C ASP A 47 -2.30 8.38 12.32
N MET A 48 -2.94 8.00 11.22
CA MET A 48 -2.57 6.85 10.41
C MET A 48 -1.16 7.19 10.00
N PRO A 49 -0.15 6.41 10.45
CA PRO A 49 1.22 6.77 10.19
C PRO A 49 1.33 6.96 8.69
N SER A 50 1.61 8.20 8.28
CA SER A 50 1.72 8.62 6.90
C SER A 50 2.89 7.94 6.18
N ASN A 51 3.58 7.02 6.87
CA ASN A 51 4.62 6.17 6.35
C ASN A 51 3.99 5.00 5.60
N VAL A 52 3.74 5.25 4.32
CA VAL A 52 3.66 4.18 3.33
C VAL A 52 4.96 3.39 3.39
N HIS A 53 4.88 2.12 3.80
CA HIS A 53 6.02 1.23 3.77
C HIS A 53 5.93 0.34 2.54
N MET A 54 6.63 0.72 1.48
CA MET A 54 6.75 -0.09 0.27
C MET A 54 7.89 -1.10 0.45
N PRO A 55 7.73 -2.37 0.02
CA PRO A 55 8.84 -3.31 -0.01
C PRO A 55 9.96 -2.82 -0.93
N THR A 56 11.20 -3.27 -0.69
CA THR A 56 12.35 -2.88 -1.53
C THR A 56 12.15 -3.34 -2.97
N ALA A 57 12.49 -2.48 -3.93
CA ALA A 57 12.51 -2.80 -5.36
C ALA A 57 13.55 -3.89 -5.66
N ASP A 58 13.09 -5.14 -5.73
CA ASP A 58 13.87 -6.35 -5.99
C ASP A 58 12.98 -7.35 -6.73
N LEU A 59 13.53 -8.16 -7.63
CA LEU A 59 12.79 -9.18 -8.38
C LEU A 59 12.00 -10.12 -7.45
N LYS A 60 12.59 -10.49 -6.30
CA LYS A 60 11.92 -11.38 -5.33
C LYS A 60 10.67 -10.77 -4.69
N ASN A 61 10.59 -9.44 -4.67
CA ASN A 61 9.52 -8.68 -4.02
C ASN A 61 8.44 -8.23 -5.00
N LEU A 62 8.58 -8.45 -6.32
CA LEU A 62 7.66 -7.92 -7.33
C LEU A 62 6.19 -8.29 -7.08
N SER A 63 5.93 -9.52 -6.62
CA SER A 63 4.56 -9.94 -6.30
C SER A 63 3.97 -9.18 -5.12
N GLU A 64 4.79 -8.84 -4.13
CA GLU A 64 4.37 -8.07 -2.96
C GLU A 64 4.19 -6.60 -3.32
N ILE A 65 5.11 -6.03 -4.10
CA ILE A 65 5.03 -4.66 -4.63
C ILE A 65 3.71 -4.46 -5.40
N GLU A 66 3.40 -5.38 -6.33
CA GLU A 66 2.17 -5.33 -7.11
C GLU A 66 0.92 -5.40 -6.22
N GLN A 67 0.92 -6.24 -5.19
CA GLN A 67 -0.20 -6.37 -4.26
C GLN A 67 -0.37 -5.13 -3.38
N CYS A 68 0.72 -4.57 -2.85
CA CYS A 68 0.70 -3.33 -2.08
C CYS A 68 0.13 -2.17 -2.93
N MET A 69 0.63 -1.99 -4.15
CA MET A 69 0.09 -0.96 -5.05
C MET A 69 -1.40 -1.15 -5.32
N ARG A 70 -1.84 -2.39 -5.54
CA ARG A 70 -3.25 -2.70 -5.78
C ARG A 70 -4.14 -2.29 -4.60
N VAL A 71 -3.74 -2.61 -3.38
CA VAL A 71 -4.49 -2.27 -2.16
C VAL A 71 -4.52 -0.75 -1.96
N MET A 72 -3.38 -0.09 -2.07
CA MET A 72 -3.29 1.36 -1.87
C MET A 72 -4.10 2.14 -2.91
N ASN A 73 -4.16 1.65 -4.15
CA ASN A 73 -4.90 2.29 -5.23
C ASN A 73 -6.44 2.29 -5.00
N GLN A 74 -6.96 1.42 -4.11
CA GLN A 74 -8.39 1.34 -3.79
C GLN A 74 -8.95 2.58 -3.06
N THR A 75 -8.10 3.38 -2.42
CA THR A 75 -8.54 4.55 -1.61
C THR A 75 -7.86 5.83 -2.08
N ALA A 76 -8.52 6.99 -1.92
CA ALA A 76 -7.95 8.28 -2.30
C ALA A 76 -6.66 8.60 -1.52
N ASN A 77 -6.70 8.42 -0.19
CA ASN A 77 -5.55 8.63 0.67
C ASN A 77 -4.39 7.68 0.33
N GLY A 78 -4.68 6.41 0.01
CA GLY A 78 -3.67 5.45 -0.41
C GLY A 78 -3.00 5.83 -1.74
N ARG A 79 -3.77 6.37 -2.70
CA ARG A 79 -3.22 6.88 -3.96
C ARG A 79 -2.31 8.09 -3.75
N ASP A 80 -2.74 9.07 -2.96
CA ASP A 80 -1.93 10.26 -2.64
C ASP A 80 -0.63 9.88 -1.91
N ALA A 81 -0.72 8.98 -0.93
CA ALA A 81 0.44 8.53 -0.18
C ALA A 81 1.41 7.69 -1.07
N LEU A 82 0.86 6.85 -1.97
CA LEU A 82 1.66 6.09 -2.93
C LEU A 82 2.37 7.01 -3.94
N ALA A 83 1.68 8.02 -4.47
CA ALA A 83 2.27 9.01 -5.37
C ALA A 83 3.42 9.77 -4.70
N LYS A 84 3.20 10.24 -3.46
CA LYS A 84 4.25 10.90 -2.66
C LYS A 84 5.45 10.00 -2.44
N PHE A 85 5.24 8.74 -2.08
CA PHE A 85 6.32 7.77 -1.86
C PHE A 85 7.12 7.51 -3.15
N ILE A 86 6.44 7.28 -4.29
CA ILE A 86 7.10 7.03 -5.57
C ILE A 86 8.00 8.21 -5.98
N MET A 87 7.52 9.44 -5.75
CA MET A 87 8.28 10.66 -6.05
C MET A 87 9.44 10.90 -5.08
N SER A 88 9.25 10.65 -3.79
CA SER A 88 10.29 10.93 -2.78
C SER A 88 11.42 9.91 -2.79
N ASP A 89 11.12 8.64 -3.08
CA ASP A 89 12.07 7.54 -3.04
C ASP A 89 12.71 7.23 -4.42
N ASP A 90 12.37 8.00 -5.45
CA ASP A 90 12.74 7.75 -6.86
C ASP A 90 12.47 6.29 -7.27
N TYR A 91 11.28 5.81 -6.91
CA TYR A 91 10.98 4.39 -6.99
C TYR A 91 10.94 3.87 -8.44
N ILE A 92 10.56 4.73 -9.39
CA ILE A 92 10.61 4.42 -10.83
C ILE A 92 12.06 4.15 -11.27
N GLY A 93 13.01 5.00 -10.86
CA GLY A 93 14.42 4.82 -11.15
C GLY A 93 14.98 3.50 -10.62
N LYS A 94 14.47 3.02 -9.47
CA LYS A 94 14.84 1.72 -8.90
C LYS A 94 14.23 0.52 -9.63
N LEU A 95 13.09 0.68 -10.30
CA LEU A 95 12.45 -0.39 -11.09
C LEU A 95 13.10 -0.58 -12.46
N THR A 96 13.68 0.47 -13.05
CA THR A 96 14.36 0.40 -14.36
C THR A 96 15.42 -0.70 -14.45
N PRO A 97 16.42 -0.81 -13.55
CA PRO A 97 17.43 -1.87 -13.63
C PRO A 97 16.85 -3.28 -13.41
N LEU A 98 15.69 -3.41 -12.77
CA LEU A 98 15.02 -4.70 -12.61
C LEU A 98 14.41 -5.20 -13.94
N VAL A 99 14.05 -4.29 -14.84
CA VAL A 99 13.58 -4.66 -16.19
C VAL A 99 14.73 -5.30 -16.96
N GLU A 100 15.89 -4.63 -17.03
CA GLU A 100 17.09 -5.17 -17.68
C GLU A 100 17.48 -6.53 -17.10
N MET A 101 17.48 -6.66 -15.77
CA MET A 101 17.77 -7.93 -15.10
C MET A 101 16.74 -9.03 -15.43
N ALA A 102 15.46 -8.70 -15.50
CA ALA A 102 14.42 -9.66 -15.86
C ALA A 102 14.48 -10.07 -17.34
N GLU A 103 14.91 -9.17 -18.23
CA GLU A 103 15.19 -9.45 -19.64
C GLU A 103 16.39 -10.40 -19.80
N ASP A 104 17.49 -10.14 -19.10
CA ASP A 104 18.68 -11.00 -19.11
C ASP A 104 18.39 -12.42 -18.60
N LEU A 105 17.46 -12.54 -17.65
CA LEU A 105 16.99 -13.83 -17.11
C LEU A 105 15.91 -14.49 -17.98
N GLU A 106 15.47 -13.84 -19.06
CA GLU A 106 14.35 -14.25 -19.92
C GLU A 106 13.06 -14.55 -19.11
N SER A 107 12.87 -13.86 -17.98
CA SER A 107 11.76 -14.10 -17.06
C SER A 107 10.52 -13.31 -17.47
N LEU A 108 9.69 -13.90 -18.34
CA LEU A 108 8.41 -13.31 -18.74
C LEU A 108 7.47 -13.03 -17.56
N THR A 109 7.56 -13.82 -16.49
CA THR A 109 6.72 -13.63 -15.30
C THR A 109 7.08 -12.34 -14.59
N ASP A 110 8.37 -12.06 -14.42
CA ASP A 110 8.84 -10.85 -13.75
C ASP A 110 8.64 -9.61 -14.63
N LEU A 111 8.86 -9.74 -15.94
CA LEU A 111 8.57 -8.68 -16.91
C LEU A 111 7.09 -8.28 -16.91
N HIS A 112 6.19 -9.26 -16.88
CA HIS A 112 4.75 -8.98 -16.83
C HIS A 112 4.36 -8.28 -15.51
N ARG A 113 4.96 -8.66 -14.38
CA ARG A 113 4.75 -7.97 -13.09
C ARG A 113 5.27 -6.55 -13.11
N LEU A 114 6.49 -6.33 -13.61
CA LEU A 114 7.09 -5.00 -13.78
C LEU A 114 6.22 -4.11 -14.67
N CYS A 115 5.69 -4.67 -15.77
CA CYS A 115 4.75 -3.97 -16.64
C CYS A 115 3.46 -3.56 -15.90
N ASN A 116 2.88 -4.46 -15.10
CA ASN A 116 1.69 -4.14 -14.30
C ASN A 116 1.96 -3.09 -13.23
N ILE A 117 3.10 -3.17 -12.53
CA ILE A 117 3.54 -2.17 -11.56
C ILE A 117 3.66 -0.81 -12.25
N MET A 118 4.39 -0.72 -13.36
CA MET A 118 4.55 0.52 -14.11
C MET A 118 3.21 1.07 -14.61
N LYS A 119 2.32 0.20 -15.10
CA LYS A 119 0.97 0.58 -15.49
C LYS A 119 0.17 1.15 -14.32
N THR A 120 0.27 0.55 -13.13
CA THR A 120 -0.38 1.09 -11.92
C THR A 120 0.18 2.44 -11.54
N ILE A 121 1.50 2.65 -11.66
CA ILE A 121 2.13 3.94 -11.40
C ILE A 121 1.64 5.01 -12.38
N ILE A 122 1.64 4.71 -13.69
CA ILE A 122 1.20 5.67 -14.73
C ILE A 122 -0.29 5.99 -14.58
N LEU A 123 -1.08 5.00 -14.20
CA LEU A 123 -2.52 5.12 -13.96
C LEU A 123 -2.86 5.49 -12.52
N LEU A 124 -1.89 5.93 -11.70
CA LEU A 124 -2.17 6.67 -10.48
C LEU A 124 -2.81 7.98 -10.92
N ASN A 125 -4.11 7.89 -11.13
CA ASN A 125 -4.96 9.00 -11.47
C ASN A 125 -4.92 9.91 -10.25
N ASP A 126 -4.22 11.04 -10.37
CA ASP A 126 -4.14 12.08 -9.34
C ASP A 126 -5.57 12.56 -9.03
N THR A 127 -6.23 11.82 -8.14
CA THR A 127 -7.66 12.02 -7.86
C THR A 127 -7.86 13.22 -6.94
N SER A 128 -6.77 13.78 -6.44
CA SER A 128 -6.63 15.12 -5.90
C SER A 128 -7.26 16.18 -6.83
N ILE A 129 -7.31 15.91 -8.15
CA ILE A 129 -7.97 16.79 -9.13
C ILE A 129 -9.51 16.70 -9.04
N ILE A 130 -10.08 15.54 -8.68
CA ILE A 130 -11.55 15.36 -8.63
C ILE A 130 -12.15 16.02 -7.38
N GLU A 131 -11.44 16.02 -6.24
CA GLU A 131 -11.90 16.69 -5.02
C GLU A 131 -11.81 18.22 -5.09
N HIS A 132 -11.01 18.77 -6.01
CA HIS A 132 -10.92 20.21 -6.28
C HIS A 132 -11.76 20.68 -7.48
N ALA A 133 -12.54 19.79 -8.12
CA ALA A 133 -13.53 20.23 -9.09
C ALA A 133 -14.63 21.00 -8.33
N PRO A 134 -14.78 22.33 -8.50
CA PRO A 134 -15.84 23.06 -7.83
C PRO A 134 -17.17 22.50 -8.30
N GLN A 135 -17.93 21.88 -7.39
CA GLN A 135 -19.33 21.57 -7.65
C GLN A 135 -20.02 22.90 -7.94
N SER A 136 -20.37 23.09 -9.21
CA SER A 136 -21.13 24.23 -9.72
C SER A 136 -22.59 23.84 -9.84
#